data_AF-A0A0C3ABA8-F1
#
_entry.id   AF-A0A0C3ABA8-F1
#
_cell.length_a   1.000
_cell.length_b   1.000
_cell.length_c   1.000
_cell.angle_alpha   90.00
_cell.angle_beta   90.00
_cell.angle_gamma   90.00
#
_symmetry.space_group_name_H-M   'P 1'
#
loop_
_entity.id
_entity.type
_entity.pdbx_description
1 polymer ?
#
loop_
_entity_poly.entity_id
_entity_poly.type
_entity_poly.pdbx_seq_one_letter_code
_entity_poly.pdbx_strand_id
1 'polypeptide(L)'
;MSTFIDLCILLGCDYLEPIKCVGPKSALKLIREHNGLAGVINHLREKATDKAEAQADAEKKKGGGIQVPEEWPWEEAKKVFEHPDITPASELELEWKNPDVDGLVQFLVTEKGFNEDRVRKGANKLAKFLNSKQQGRLDGFFTVQPKTKVTAKNSGKDAKRKGKAKVDVKGTKQKNDKKEVSWSKKTKK
;
A
#
# COMPACT_ATOMS: atom_id res chain seq x y z
N MET A 1 5.15 16.64 8.70
CA MET A 1 5.55 15.62 7.70
C MET A 1 6.93 15.06 7.98
N SER A 2 7.91 15.88 8.37
CA SER A 2 9.28 15.45 8.67
C SER A 2 9.39 14.29 9.70
N THR A 3 8.58 14.30 10.78
CA THR A 3 8.57 13.22 11.79
C THR A 3 8.07 11.86 11.28
N PHE A 4 7.25 11.85 10.24
CA PHE A 4 6.80 10.61 9.61
C PHE A 4 7.90 10.01 8.73
N ILE A 5 8.65 10.85 8.03
CA ILE A 5 9.83 10.44 7.25
C ILE A 5 10.88 9.84 8.21
N ASP A 6 11.14 10.49 9.34
CA ASP A 6 12.04 9.97 10.38
C ASP A 6 11.59 8.58 10.87
N LEU A 7 10.28 8.34 10.99
CA LEU A 7 9.74 7.03 11.33
C LEU A 7 10.00 6.00 10.24
N CYS A 8 9.72 6.34 8.99
CA CYS A 8 9.97 5.44 7.86
C CYS A 8 11.45 5.05 7.75
N ILE A 9 12.36 6.00 8.00
CA ILE A 9 13.80 5.71 8.01
C ILE A 9 14.16 4.73 9.14
N LEU A 10 13.61 4.92 10.35
CA LEU A 10 13.86 4.04 11.49
C LEU A 10 13.25 2.63 11.35
N LEU A 11 12.17 2.49 10.57
CA LEU A 11 11.55 1.20 10.27
C LEU A 11 12.35 0.38 9.25
N GLY A 12 13.25 1.02 8.52
CA GLY A 12 13.96 0.46 7.37
C GLY A 12 13.44 1.07 6.07
N CYS A 13 14.29 1.84 5.40
CA CYS A 13 14.06 2.35 4.06
C CYS A 13 15.12 1.77 3.11
N ASP A 14 14.86 1.75 1.80
CA ASP A 14 15.78 1.17 0.82
C ASP A 14 17.10 1.97 0.66
N TYR A 15 17.19 3.17 1.23
CA TYR A 15 18.36 4.04 1.12
C TYR A 15 19.37 3.85 2.27
N LEU A 16 18.99 3.20 3.37
CA LEU A 16 19.85 3.02 4.54
C LEU A 16 19.66 1.63 5.16
N GLU A 17 20.75 1.08 5.69
CA GLU A 17 20.67 -0.15 6.47
C GLU A 17 19.81 0.07 7.74
N PRO A 18 18.85 -0.83 8.04
CA PRO A 18 18.02 -0.71 9.22
C PRO A 18 18.84 -0.88 10.51
N ILE A 19 18.53 -0.07 11.52
CA ILE A 19 19.16 -0.21 12.83
C ILE A 19 18.69 -1.52 13.46
N LYS A 20 19.65 -2.39 13.78
CA LYS A 20 19.37 -3.69 14.40
C LYS A 20 18.60 -3.49 15.71
N CYS A 21 17.58 -4.32 15.91
CA CYS A 21 16.74 -4.35 17.09
C CYS A 21 15.82 -3.13 17.30
N VAL A 22 15.72 -2.22 16.34
CA VAL A 22 14.68 -1.17 16.32
C VAL A 22 13.50 -1.66 15.48
N GLY A 23 12.43 -2.07 16.17
CA GLY A 23 11.18 -2.47 15.52
C GLY A 23 10.09 -1.38 15.57
N PRO A 24 8.91 -1.61 14.97
CA PRO A 24 7.89 -0.57 14.79
C PRO A 24 7.37 0.09 16.06
N LYS A 25 7.14 -0.71 17.11
CA LYS A 25 6.70 -0.20 18.41
C LYS A 25 7.79 0.65 19.08
N SER A 26 9.05 0.21 18.96
CA SER A 26 10.19 0.91 19.54
C SER A 26 10.46 2.21 18.80
N ALA A 27 10.46 2.19 17.47
CA ALA A 27 10.65 3.38 16.63
C ALA A 27 9.59 4.45 16.95
N LEU A 28 8.31 4.06 17.05
CA LEU A 28 7.24 5.00 17.38
C LEU A 28 7.41 5.62 18.78
N LYS A 29 7.86 4.82 19.77
CA LYS A 29 8.14 5.33 21.12
C LYS A 29 9.29 6.33 21.10
N LEU A 30 10.40 5.97 20.45
CA LEU A 30 11.60 6.80 20.36
C LEU A 30 11.34 8.15 19.68
N ILE A 31 10.54 8.17 18.61
CA ILE A 31 10.21 9.42 17.91
C ILE A 31 9.29 10.32 18.75
N ARG A 32 8.38 9.74 19.53
CA ARG A 32 7.53 10.51 20.45
C ARG A 32 8.33 11.12 21.60
N GLU A 33 9.38 10.43 22.06
CA GLU A 33 10.21 10.85 23.20
C GLU A 33 11.31 11.85 22.79
N HIS A 34 12.00 11.61 21.67
CA HIS A 34 13.18 12.39 21.25
C HIS A 34 12.93 13.34 20.09
N ASN A 35 11.69 13.40 19.58
CA ASN A 35 11.18 14.33 18.57
C ASN A 35 12.18 14.69 17.45
N GLY A 36 12.56 13.67 16.67
CA GLY A 36 13.41 13.83 15.49
C GLY A 36 14.51 12.77 15.40
N LEU A 37 15.03 12.56 14.20
CA LEU A 37 15.99 11.49 13.93
C LEU A 37 17.34 11.70 14.63
N ALA A 38 17.85 12.94 14.69
CA ALA A 38 19.08 13.28 15.41
C ALA A 38 19.01 12.94 16.92
N GLY A 39 17.89 13.28 17.57
CA GLY A 39 17.68 12.97 18.99
C GLY A 39 17.60 11.47 19.25
N VAL A 40 16.95 10.73 18.35
CA VAL A 40 16.90 9.26 18.43
C VAL A 40 18.29 8.65 18.26
N ILE A 41 19.09 9.11 17.30
CA ILE A 41 20.45 8.60 17.05
C ILE A 41 21.36 8.86 18.25
N ASN A 42 21.34 10.06 18.82
CA ASN A 42 22.18 10.39 19.97
C ASN A 42 21.87 9.46 21.16
N HIS A 43 20.59 9.28 21.46
CA HIS A 43 20.16 8.35 22.52
C HIS A 43 20.46 6.87 22.19
N LEU A 44 20.42 6.47 20.92
CA LEU A 44 20.82 5.11 20.52
C LEU A 44 22.34 4.90 20.61
N ARG A 45 23.14 5.93 20.33
CA ARG A 45 24.60 5.92 20.49
C ARG A 45 25.00 5.88 21.96
N GLU A 46 24.39 6.71 22.81
CA GLU A 46 24.56 6.66 24.28
C GLU A 46 24.21 5.27 24.83
N LYS A 47 23.08 4.69 24.39
CA LYS A 47 22.70 3.32 24.80
C LYS A 47 23.60 2.22 24.25
N ALA A 48 24.34 2.47 23.18
CA ALA A 48 25.33 1.55 22.66
C ALA A 48 26.63 1.62 23.47
N THR A 49 27.07 2.82 23.88
CA THR A 49 28.26 3.02 24.72
C THR A 49 28.05 2.52 26.14
N ASP A 50 26.91 2.82 26.78
CA ASP A 50 26.59 2.36 28.13
C ASP A 50 26.54 0.83 28.23
N LYS A 51 26.12 0.18 27.14
CA LYS A 51 26.10 -1.28 27.04
C LYS A 51 27.47 -1.87 26.70
N ALA A 52 28.34 -1.15 26.01
CA ALA A 52 29.71 -1.58 25.75
C ALA A 52 30.55 -1.55 27.04
N GLU A 53 30.40 -0.51 27.87
CA GLU A 53 31.05 -0.40 29.17
C GLU A 53 30.51 -1.44 30.17
N ALA A 54 29.19 -1.70 30.17
CA ALA A 54 28.59 -2.76 31.00
C ALA A 54 28.84 -4.20 30.48
N GLN A 55 29.38 -4.37 29.26
CA GLN A 55 29.66 -5.68 28.65
C GLN A 55 31.07 -6.21 28.95
N ALA A 56 31.93 -5.45 29.64
CA ALA A 56 33.21 -5.98 30.14
C ALA A 56 33.04 -7.10 31.20
N ASP A 57 31.88 -7.17 31.89
CA ASP A 57 31.64 -8.10 33.00
C ASP A 57 30.59 -9.20 32.72
N ALA A 58 30.04 -9.32 31.51
CA ALA A 58 28.99 -10.30 31.24
C ALA A 58 29.10 -10.96 29.86
N GLU A 59 30.13 -11.81 29.71
CA GLU A 59 30.15 -12.82 28.65
C GLU A 59 28.81 -13.60 28.63
N LYS A 60 28.19 -13.65 27.44
CA LYS A 60 27.13 -14.59 27.04
C LYS A 60 25.71 -14.36 27.63
N LYS A 61 25.11 -13.19 27.39
CA LYS A 61 23.65 -13.11 27.18
C LYS A 61 23.30 -12.73 25.75
N LYS A 62 22.95 -13.76 24.97
CA LYS A 62 22.33 -13.70 23.64
C LYS A 62 21.16 -12.71 23.61
N GLY A 63 21.29 -11.64 22.85
CA GLY A 63 20.20 -10.71 22.54
C GLY A 63 20.76 -9.46 21.90
N GLY A 64 20.68 -9.38 20.56
CA GLY A 64 21.32 -8.35 19.73
C GLY A 64 21.29 -6.95 20.34
N GLY A 65 22.48 -6.39 20.57
CA GLY A 65 22.63 -4.99 20.91
C GLY A 65 22.15 -4.10 19.76
N ILE A 66 21.70 -2.91 20.10
CA ILE A 66 21.44 -1.84 19.13
C ILE A 66 22.79 -1.49 18.52
N GLN A 67 22.98 -1.82 17.25
CA GLN A 67 24.17 -1.46 16.49
C GLN A 67 23.74 -0.42 15.46
N VAL A 68 24.15 0.83 15.70
CA VAL A 68 24.04 1.88 14.69
C VAL A 68 25.34 1.81 13.86
N PRO A 69 25.27 1.68 12.53
CA PRO A 69 26.45 1.77 11.68
C PRO A 69 27.24 3.07 11.95
N GLU A 70 28.57 3.00 11.91
CA GLU A 70 29.46 4.14 12.15
C GLU A 70 29.20 5.26 11.13
N GLU A 71 29.03 4.86 9.87
CA GLU A 71 28.58 5.71 8.79
C GLU A 71 27.09 5.44 8.51
N TRP A 72 26.23 6.35 8.97
CA TRP A 72 24.79 6.28 8.72
C TRP A 72 24.29 7.66 8.24
N PRO A 73 24.33 7.95 6.93
CA PRO A 73 24.02 9.26 6.35
C PRO A 73 22.50 9.51 6.27
N TRP A 74 21.85 9.52 7.42
CA TRP A 74 20.40 9.67 7.51
C TRP A 74 19.89 11.03 7.01
N GLU A 75 20.72 12.07 7.08
CA GLU A 75 20.38 13.41 6.61
C GLU A 75 20.20 13.46 5.09
N GLU A 76 21.04 12.74 4.35
CA GLU A 76 20.97 12.66 2.90
C GLU A 76 19.76 11.85 2.46
N ALA A 77 19.53 10.71 3.09
CA ALA A 77 18.34 9.90 2.84
C ALA A 77 17.05 10.70 3.10
N LYS A 78 17.03 11.50 4.18
CA LYS A 78 15.90 12.36 4.50
C LYS A 78 15.67 13.44 3.44
N LYS A 79 16.73 14.05 2.90
CA LYS A 79 16.62 15.03 1.80
C LYS A 79 16.00 14.42 0.55
N VAL A 80 16.33 13.17 0.22
CA VAL A 80 15.73 12.45 -0.92
C VAL A 80 14.22 12.25 -0.72
N PHE A 81 13.76 12.01 0.50
CA PHE A 81 12.32 11.91 0.80
C PHE A 81 11.59 13.25 0.79
N GLU A 82 12.23 14.33 1.24
CA GLU A 82 11.62 15.67 1.29
C GLU A 82 11.62 16.35 -0.09
N HIS A 83 12.67 16.12 -0.88
CA HIS A 83 12.88 16.68 -2.20
C HIS A 83 13.29 15.58 -3.19
N PRO A 84 12.37 14.65 -3.53
CA PRO A 84 12.64 13.68 -4.56
C PRO A 84 12.78 14.38 -5.92
N ASP A 85 13.65 13.84 -6.77
CA ASP A 85 13.75 14.28 -8.16
C ASP A 85 12.49 13.83 -8.91
N ILE A 86 11.58 14.78 -9.16
CA ILE A 86 10.30 14.54 -9.81
C ILE A 86 10.13 15.49 -10.98
N THR A 87 9.67 14.96 -12.11
CA THR A 87 9.18 15.79 -13.20
C THR A 87 7.90 16.50 -12.75
N PRO A 88 7.81 17.83 -12.88
CA PRO A 88 6.61 18.57 -12.49
C PRO A 88 5.37 18.03 -13.23
N ALA A 89 4.28 17.82 -12.49
CA ALA A 89 3.04 17.31 -13.07
C ALA A 89 2.47 18.23 -14.17
N SER A 90 2.79 19.53 -14.12
CA SER A 90 2.38 20.52 -15.12
C SER A 90 3.01 20.31 -16.50
N GLU A 91 4.13 19.59 -16.57
CA GLU A 91 4.86 19.32 -17.83
C GLU A 91 4.41 18.02 -18.49
N LEU A 92 3.56 17.23 -17.82
CA LEU A 92 3.13 15.91 -18.29
C LEU A 92 1.75 15.97 -18.95
N GLU A 93 1.72 15.76 -20.26
CA GLU A 93 0.49 15.48 -21.00
C GLU A 93 0.24 13.97 -21.07
N LEU A 94 -0.77 13.50 -20.32
CA LEU A 94 -1.16 12.10 -20.29
C LEU A 94 -2.31 11.84 -21.29
N GLU A 95 -1.97 11.27 -22.44
CA GLU A 95 -2.94 10.86 -23.46
C GLU A 95 -3.00 9.33 -23.58
N TRP A 96 -4.20 8.75 -23.43
CA TRP A 96 -4.43 7.34 -23.71
C TRP A 96 -4.87 7.14 -25.15
N LYS A 97 -3.98 6.57 -25.98
CA LYS A 97 -4.24 6.27 -27.40
C LYS A 97 -4.74 4.84 -27.60
N ASN A 98 -5.40 4.60 -28.74
CA ASN A 98 -5.84 3.25 -29.09
C ASN A 98 -4.63 2.31 -29.24
N PRO A 99 -4.74 1.05 -28.81
CA PRO A 99 -3.66 0.08 -28.93
C PRO A 99 -3.40 -0.28 -30.39
N ASP A 100 -2.13 -0.32 -30.78
CA ASP A 100 -1.69 -0.84 -32.08
C ASP A 100 -1.68 -2.38 -32.05
N VAL A 101 -2.70 -2.99 -32.65
CA VAL A 101 -2.89 -4.44 -32.63
C VAL A 101 -1.81 -5.16 -33.45
N ASP A 102 -1.42 -4.59 -34.59
CA ASP A 102 -0.48 -5.24 -35.50
C ASP A 102 0.96 -5.14 -34.96
N GLY A 103 1.33 -3.99 -34.39
CA GLY A 103 2.58 -3.83 -33.66
C GLY A 103 2.68 -4.75 -32.44
N LEU A 104 1.58 -4.91 -31.69
CA LEU A 104 1.54 -5.83 -30.55
C LEU A 104 1.71 -7.30 -30.97
N VAL A 105 1.09 -7.70 -32.09
CA VAL A 105 1.25 -9.05 -32.63
C VAL A 105 2.69 -9.26 -33.09
N GLN A 106 3.28 -8.31 -33.82
CA GLN A 106 4.67 -8.43 -34.26
C GLN A 106 5.65 -8.58 -33.08
N PHE A 107 5.55 -7.72 -32.07
CA PHE A 107 6.44 -7.80 -30.92
C PHE A 107 6.19 -9.05 -30.06
N LEU A 108 4.94 -9.31 -29.67
CA LEU A 108 4.65 -10.38 -28.70
C LEU A 108 4.64 -11.77 -29.34
N VAL A 109 4.12 -11.92 -30.56
CA VAL A 109 4.00 -13.22 -31.22
C VAL A 109 5.28 -13.55 -31.98
N THR A 110 5.72 -12.66 -32.88
CA THR A 110 6.87 -12.95 -33.76
C THR A 110 8.19 -12.94 -32.99
N GLU A 111 8.46 -11.94 -32.15
CA GLU A 111 9.74 -11.85 -31.44
C GLU A 111 9.78 -12.60 -30.11
N LYS A 112 8.66 -12.61 -29.37
CA LYS A 112 8.59 -13.21 -28.02
C LYS A 112 7.87 -14.56 -27.96
N GLY A 113 7.30 -15.03 -29.06
CA GLY A 113 6.70 -16.38 -29.17
C GLY A 113 5.40 -16.56 -28.39
N PHE A 114 4.65 -15.50 -28.11
CA PHE A 114 3.35 -15.60 -27.45
C PHE A 114 2.28 -16.16 -28.41
N ASN A 115 1.22 -16.73 -27.85
CA ASN A 115 0.08 -17.21 -28.64
C ASN A 115 -0.72 -16.03 -29.24
N GLU A 116 -0.85 -16.01 -30.57
CA GLU A 116 -1.49 -14.94 -31.32
C GLU A 116 -2.96 -14.73 -30.95
N ASP A 117 -3.74 -15.79 -30.84
CA ASP A 117 -5.16 -15.70 -30.47
C ASP A 117 -5.35 -15.02 -29.12
N ARG A 118 -4.46 -15.28 -28.16
CA ARG A 118 -4.49 -14.65 -26.83
C ARG A 118 -4.13 -13.17 -26.91
N VAL A 119 -3.11 -12.81 -27.69
CA VAL A 119 -2.68 -11.42 -27.87
C VAL A 119 -3.78 -10.60 -28.55
N ARG A 120 -4.36 -11.10 -29.64
CA ARG A 120 -5.47 -10.43 -30.34
C ARG A 120 -6.72 -10.28 -29.47
N LYS A 121 -7.09 -11.33 -28.71
CA LYS A 121 -8.20 -11.25 -27.74
C LYS A 121 -7.92 -10.22 -26.64
N GLY A 122 -6.68 -10.14 -26.15
CA GLY A 122 -6.24 -9.15 -25.16
C GLY A 122 -6.33 -7.72 -25.69
N ALA A 123 -5.81 -7.47 -26.89
CA ALA A 123 -5.86 -6.17 -27.54
C ALA A 123 -7.30 -5.70 -27.79
N ASN A 124 -8.17 -6.60 -28.28
CA ASN A 124 -9.60 -6.31 -28.45
C ASN A 124 -10.29 -5.95 -27.11
N LYS A 125 -9.92 -6.63 -26.03
CA LYS A 125 -10.45 -6.33 -24.69
C LYS A 125 -9.98 -4.95 -24.22
N LEU A 126 -8.71 -4.62 -24.42
CA LEU A 126 -8.13 -3.32 -24.08
C LEU A 126 -8.82 -2.17 -24.83
N ALA A 127 -8.99 -2.29 -26.15
CA ALA A 127 -9.68 -1.29 -26.96
C ALA A 127 -11.13 -1.07 -26.52
N LYS A 128 -11.84 -2.14 -26.11
CA LYS A 128 -13.20 -2.02 -25.58
C LYS A 128 -13.27 -1.26 -24.25
N PHE A 129 -12.33 -1.50 -23.33
CA PHE A 129 -12.32 -0.82 -22.03
C PHE A 129 -11.85 0.63 -22.12
N LEU A 130 -10.93 0.94 -23.03
CA LEU A 130 -10.48 2.30 -23.26
C LEU A 130 -11.63 3.22 -23.68
N ASN A 131 -12.55 2.70 -24.51
CA ASN A 131 -13.72 3.44 -24.99
C ASN A 131 -14.94 3.33 -24.05
N SER A 132 -14.86 2.54 -22.97
CA SER A 132 -15.94 2.44 -22.00
C SER A 132 -15.93 3.68 -21.11
N LYS A 133 -17.07 4.39 -21.02
CA LYS A 133 -17.20 5.59 -20.20
C LYS A 133 -16.95 5.24 -18.73
N GLN A 134 -15.81 5.66 -18.19
CA GLN A 134 -15.53 5.55 -16.77
C GLN A 134 -16.30 6.63 -16.02
N GLN A 135 -17.24 6.23 -15.15
CA GLN A 135 -17.94 7.17 -14.28
C GLN A 135 -16.94 7.70 -13.23
N GLY A 136 -16.69 9.00 -13.23
CA GLY A 136 -15.86 9.65 -12.22
C GLY A 136 -16.44 9.49 -10.82
N ARG A 137 -15.58 9.28 -9.82
CA ARG A 137 -16.00 9.29 -8.41
C ARG A 137 -16.13 10.72 -7.91
N LEU A 138 -17.08 10.95 -7.00
CA LEU A 138 -17.28 12.27 -6.37
C LEU A 138 -16.04 12.74 -5.60
N ASP A 139 -15.20 11.82 -5.11
CA ASP A 139 -13.92 12.15 -4.46
C ASP A 139 -12.96 12.93 -5.38
N GLY A 140 -13.11 12.83 -6.71
CA GLY A 140 -12.32 13.60 -7.66
C GLY A 140 -12.73 15.07 -7.77
N PHE A 141 -13.92 15.43 -7.25
CA PHE A 141 -14.47 16.78 -7.30
C PHE A 141 -14.47 17.48 -5.94
N PHE A 142 -14.60 16.71 -4.85
CA PHE A 142 -14.71 17.25 -3.50
C PHE A 142 -13.53 16.82 -2.63
N THR A 143 -12.90 17.78 -1.96
CA THR A 143 -11.93 17.47 -0.91
C THR A 143 -12.65 16.92 0.31
N VAL A 144 -12.14 15.81 0.86
CA VAL A 144 -12.74 15.17 2.03
C VAL A 144 -12.56 16.07 3.24
N GLN A 145 -13.66 16.64 3.75
CA GLN A 145 -13.65 17.37 5.02
C GLN A 145 -13.52 16.38 6.19
N PRO A 146 -12.63 16.62 7.15
CA PRO A 146 -12.55 15.80 8.34
C PRO A 146 -13.86 15.91 9.12
N LYS A 147 -14.42 14.78 9.54
CA LYS A 147 -15.63 14.78 10.38
C LYS A 147 -15.33 15.54 11.66
N THR A 148 -15.93 16.72 11.82
CA THR A 148 -15.94 17.42 13.10
C THR A 148 -16.59 16.51 14.12
N LYS A 149 -15.89 16.26 15.24
CA LYS A 149 -16.44 15.57 16.40
C LYS A 149 -17.48 16.49 17.07
N VAL A 150 -18.59 16.75 16.39
CA VAL A 150 -19.79 17.24 17.08
C VAL A 150 -20.30 16.05 17.87
N THR A 151 -20.15 16.18 19.18
CA THR A 151 -20.75 15.38 20.24
C THR A 151 -21.94 14.56 19.77
N ALA A 152 -21.80 13.23 19.81
CA ALA A 152 -22.91 12.31 19.78
C ALA A 152 -23.78 12.52 21.03
N LYS A 153 -24.68 13.51 20.98
CA LYS A 153 -25.85 13.61 21.86
C LYS A 153 -27.02 14.08 21.00
N ASN A 154 -28.07 13.26 21.05
CA ASN A 154 -29.44 13.47 20.56
C ASN A 154 -29.72 13.23 19.07
N SER A 155 -30.13 12.00 18.77
CA SER A 155 -31.50 11.75 18.27
C SER A 155 -31.81 10.25 18.31
N GLY A 156 -32.12 9.78 19.52
CA GLY A 156 -32.89 8.56 19.68
C GLY A 156 -34.39 8.89 19.69
N LYS A 157 -35.12 8.24 18.79
CA LYS A 157 -36.51 7.75 18.89
C LYS A 157 -37.70 8.63 18.47
N ASP A 158 -38.55 7.92 17.70
CA ASP A 158 -40.02 7.99 17.55
C ASP A 158 -40.64 8.96 16.53
N ALA A 159 -40.97 8.42 15.34
CA ALA A 159 -42.21 8.73 14.63
C ALA A 159 -42.64 7.55 13.74
N LYS A 160 -43.28 6.58 14.41
CA LYS A 160 -44.13 5.55 13.83
C LYS A 160 -45.29 6.21 13.06
N ARG A 161 -45.30 6.17 11.72
CA ARG A 161 -46.53 6.28 10.93
C ARG A 161 -46.73 5.05 10.05
N LYS A 162 -47.67 4.21 10.51
CA LYS A 162 -48.34 3.18 9.74
C LYS A 162 -49.05 3.83 8.54
N GLY A 163 -48.77 3.32 7.35
CA GLY A 163 -49.64 3.41 6.18
C GLY A 163 -49.54 2.09 5.43
N LYS A 164 -50.56 1.23 5.60
CA LYS A 164 -50.69 -0.06 4.90
C LYS A 164 -50.97 0.18 3.42
N ALA A 165 -50.20 -0.47 2.54
CA ALA A 165 -50.74 -1.13 1.34
C ALA A 165 -49.83 -2.33 1.04
N LYS A 166 -50.39 -3.53 1.22
CA LYS A 166 -49.81 -4.82 0.82
C LYS A 166 -50.04 -5.03 -0.68
N VAL A 167 -49.04 -5.58 -1.39
CA VAL A 167 -49.11 -6.81 -2.22
C VAL A 167 -47.65 -7.29 -2.39
N ASP A 168 -47.14 -8.20 -1.55
CA ASP A 168 -47.07 -9.66 -1.76
C ASP A 168 -46.43 -10.13 -3.08
N VAL A 169 -45.12 -10.44 -3.09
CA VAL A 169 -44.56 -11.70 -3.67
C VAL A 169 -43.33 -12.17 -2.87
N LYS A 170 -43.62 -13.02 -1.88
CA LYS A 170 -42.95 -14.27 -1.50
C LYS A 170 -41.50 -14.51 -1.97
N GLY A 171 -40.56 -14.47 -1.02
CA GLY A 171 -39.16 -14.83 -1.24
C GLY A 171 -38.89 -16.34 -1.27
N THR A 172 -37.64 -16.71 -1.57
CA THR A 172 -37.01 -17.88 -0.96
C THR A 172 -35.48 -17.72 -0.96
N LYS A 173 -34.92 -18.02 0.20
CA LYS A 173 -33.51 -18.10 0.57
C LYS A 173 -33.07 -19.55 0.37
N GLN A 174 -32.02 -19.83 -0.40
CA GLN A 174 -31.04 -20.91 -0.19
C GLN A 174 -30.05 -20.94 -1.37
N LYS A 175 -28.74 -20.78 -1.14
CA LYS A 175 -27.77 -21.77 -0.64
C LYS A 175 -27.34 -22.73 -1.76
N ASN A 176 -26.13 -22.44 -2.23
CA ASN A 176 -25.10 -23.30 -2.80
C ASN A 176 -25.37 -24.82 -2.74
N ASP A 177 -25.23 -25.49 -3.89
CA ASP A 177 -24.45 -26.72 -4.19
C ASP A 177 -25.14 -27.64 -5.22
N LYS A 178 -24.32 -28.43 -5.93
CA LYS A 178 -24.53 -29.31 -7.11
C LYS A 178 -24.14 -28.67 -8.44
N LYS A 179 -22.91 -28.88 -8.93
CA LYS A 179 -22.37 -30.09 -9.60
C LYS A 179 -23.30 -30.66 -10.67
N GLU A 180 -22.76 -30.76 -11.88
CA GLU A 180 -22.88 -31.82 -12.89
C GLU A 180 -22.89 -31.19 -14.30
N VAL A 181 -21.72 -31.04 -14.94
CA VAL A 181 -21.58 -31.31 -16.38
C VAL A 181 -20.21 -31.96 -16.64
N SER A 182 -20.29 -33.13 -17.23
CA SER A 182 -19.29 -34.16 -17.51
C SER A 182 -18.06 -33.70 -18.29
N TRP A 183 -16.87 -34.12 -17.81
CA TRP A 183 -15.63 -34.16 -18.57
C TRP A 183 -15.38 -35.59 -19.09
N SER A 184 -15.61 -35.82 -20.38
CA SER A 184 -15.32 -37.10 -21.04
C SER A 184 -14.21 -36.91 -22.07
N LYS A 185 -12.99 -37.31 -21.70
CA LYS A 185 -12.07 -38.18 -22.49
C LYS A 185 -10.68 -38.17 -21.84
N LYS A 186 -10.33 -39.31 -21.22
CA LYS A 186 -8.95 -39.74 -20.98
C LYS A 186 -8.68 -40.96 -21.85
N THR A 187 -7.48 -40.98 -22.41
CA THR A 187 -6.80 -42.05 -23.15
C THR A 187 -6.17 -43.09 -22.20
N LYS A 188 -5.71 -44.20 -22.81
CA LYS A 188 -5.07 -45.43 -22.29
C LYS A 188 -6.06 -46.44 -21.66
N LYS A 189 -6.09 -47.70 -22.07
CA LYS A 189 -5.00 -48.61 -22.45
C LYS A 189 -5.48 -49.61 -23.50
#